data_AF-A0A9D2BHJ8-F1
#
_entry.id   AF-A0A9D2BHJ8-F1
#
_cell.length_a   1.000
_cell.length_b   1.000
_cell.length_c   1.000
_cell.angle_alpha   90.00
_cell.angle_beta   90.00
_cell.angle_gamma   90.00
#
_symmetry.space_group_name_H-M   'P 1'
#
loop_
_entity.id
_entity.type
_entity.pdbx_description
1 polymer ?
#
loop_
_entity_poly.entity_id
_entity_poly.type
_entity_poly.pdbx_seq_one_letter_code
_entity_poly.pdbx_strand_id
1 'polypeptide(L)'
;MIFLSEQQTWTVGDIVRRMREEQGIGLEQLARGLCSAATLSRIEAGEREMDLLLAARIFQRLGYSIDKYEFYAGAEELEQWDQRQNMQRLSLAGETEYLVRELDRYRKKWAKQIEQNPIQRQFTDYIQGILLLDEKRFSEAAKLLEESVSYTVPDWEKEGGQVVIGGMEIEILDRLGDAYEQMGALAAGSRVREFLTRNISTSRQRMKTYLRPYAGILCKYADQLLEEKGAGRTLRSVDEILELMSEEKTIYRWPELLELRARCLEQLYREGTEEKETVLGAWRKAYYIFRLFEKWKKAEEIHSYLEEEYQWECII
;
A
#
# COMPACT_ATOMS: atom_id res chain seq x y z
N MET A 1 22.30 -23.83 42.47
CA MET A 1 21.29 -24.41 41.56
C MET A 1 20.41 -23.25 41.12
N ILE A 2 20.79 -22.60 40.03
CA ILE A 2 20.05 -21.45 39.49
C ILE A 2 18.87 -22.05 38.71
N PHE A 3 17.66 -21.78 39.18
CA PHE A 3 16.46 -22.03 38.39
C PHE A 3 16.59 -21.20 37.11
N LEU A 4 16.81 -21.85 35.97
CA LEU A 4 16.48 -21.27 34.68
C LEU A 4 14.97 -21.07 34.73
N SER A 5 14.53 -19.83 34.91
CA SER A 5 13.15 -19.43 34.65
C SER A 5 12.78 -19.96 33.26
N GLU A 6 11.66 -20.67 33.14
CA GLU A 6 11.10 -21.09 31.85
C GLU A 6 11.18 -19.90 30.89
N GLN A 7 12.03 -20.01 29.86
CA GLN A 7 12.04 -19.05 28.78
C GLN A 7 10.66 -19.15 28.14
N GLN A 8 9.83 -18.11 28.34
CA GLN A 8 8.52 -18.03 27.72
C GLN A 8 8.73 -18.06 26.21
N THR A 9 8.45 -19.21 25.60
CA THR A 9 8.57 -19.44 24.16
C THR A 9 7.30 -18.91 23.52
N TRP A 10 7.39 -17.74 22.88
CA TRP A 10 6.28 -17.19 22.12
C TRP A 10 6.19 -17.90 20.78
N THR A 11 5.05 -18.53 20.51
CA THR A 11 4.77 -19.10 19.18
C THR A 11 4.25 -18.01 18.24
N VAL A 12 4.29 -18.28 16.93
CA VAL A 12 3.64 -17.41 15.93
C VAL A 12 2.14 -17.25 16.24
N GLY A 13 1.50 -18.32 16.73
CA GLY A 13 0.10 -18.29 17.17
C GLY A 13 -0.15 -17.29 18.29
N ASP A 14 0.70 -17.28 19.33
CA ASP A 14 0.60 -16.34 20.45
C ASP A 14 0.75 -14.89 19.98
N ILE A 15 1.68 -14.63 19.06
CA ILE A 15 1.92 -13.30 18.49
C ILE A 15 0.69 -12.84 17.70
N VAL A 16 0.17 -13.69 16.81
CA VAL A 16 -1.02 -13.38 16.00
C VAL A 16 -2.23 -13.10 16.89
N ARG A 17 -2.48 -13.95 17.89
CA ARG A 17 -3.60 -13.77 18.83
C ARG A 17 -3.50 -12.43 19.56
N ARG A 18 -2.33 -12.15 20.14
CA ARG A 18 -2.10 -10.92 20.90
C ARG A 18 -2.30 -9.68 20.04
N MET A 19 -1.69 -9.64 18.86
CA MET A 19 -1.83 -8.51 17.93
C MET A 19 -3.29 -8.31 17.48
N ARG A 20 -4.00 -9.41 17.22
CA ARG A 20 -5.40 -9.39 16.82
C ARG A 20 -6.28 -8.83 17.95
N GLU A 21 -6.11 -9.33 19.17
CA GLU A 21 -6.87 -8.88 20.36
C GLU A 21 -6.56 -7.43 20.72
N GLU A 22 -5.29 -7.00 20.67
CA GLU A 22 -4.88 -5.60 20.89
C GLU A 22 -5.51 -4.63 19.87
N GLN A 23 -5.77 -5.09 18.65
CA GLN A 23 -6.43 -4.31 17.60
C GLN A 23 -7.95 -4.48 17.57
N GLY A 24 -8.53 -5.31 18.44
CA GLY A 24 -9.98 -5.57 18.46
C GLY A 24 -10.51 -6.29 17.21
N ILE A 25 -9.65 -7.02 16.49
CA ILE A 25 -10.02 -7.71 15.26
C ILE A 25 -10.61 -9.09 15.60
N GLY A 26 -11.76 -9.44 15.02
CA GLY A 26 -12.36 -10.77 15.17
C GLY A 26 -11.61 -11.86 14.41
N LEU A 27 -11.75 -13.12 14.81
CA LEU A 27 -11.18 -14.27 14.09
C LEU A 27 -11.72 -14.34 12.66
N GLU A 28 -13.03 -14.13 12.47
CA GLU A 28 -13.69 -14.12 11.16
C GLU A 28 -13.15 -12.99 10.28
N GLN A 29 -12.93 -11.81 10.85
CA GLN A 29 -12.40 -10.66 10.13
C GLN A 29 -10.97 -10.91 9.66
N LEU A 30 -10.09 -11.42 10.53
CA LEU A 30 -8.70 -11.69 10.17
C LEU A 30 -8.59 -12.85 9.17
N ALA A 31 -9.34 -13.94 9.38
CA ALA A 31 -9.26 -15.15 8.57
C ALA A 31 -9.96 -15.04 7.21
N ARG A 32 -10.87 -14.08 7.02
CA ARG A 32 -11.75 -13.95 5.84
C ARG A 32 -11.02 -14.22 4.52
N GLY A 33 -11.45 -15.23 3.77
CA GLY A 33 -10.90 -15.57 2.46
C GLY A 33 -9.43 -16.07 2.46
N LEU A 34 -8.78 -16.14 3.61
CA LEU A 34 -7.44 -16.73 3.78
C LEU A 34 -7.54 -18.16 4.33
N CYS A 35 -8.33 -18.34 5.39
CA CYS A 35 -8.62 -19.63 6.01
C CYS A 35 -9.94 -19.57 6.78
N SER A 36 -10.36 -20.67 7.42
CA SER A 36 -11.55 -20.63 8.29
C SER A 36 -11.21 -20.06 9.67
N ALA A 37 -12.17 -19.42 10.35
CA ALA A 37 -12.00 -18.94 11.72
C ALA A 37 -11.55 -20.07 12.68
N ALA A 38 -12.07 -21.28 12.49
CA ALA A 38 -11.63 -22.48 13.24
C ALA A 38 -10.20 -22.93 12.91
N THR A 39 -9.68 -22.61 11.72
CA THR A 39 -8.27 -22.85 11.39
C THR A 39 -7.39 -21.81 12.08
N LEU A 40 -7.76 -20.52 11.98
CA LEU A 40 -7.04 -19.45 12.66
C LEU A 40 -7.03 -19.64 14.19
N SER A 41 -8.15 -20.04 14.79
CA SER A 41 -8.23 -20.34 16.23
C SER A 41 -7.27 -21.44 16.67
N ARG A 42 -7.13 -22.51 15.87
CA ARG A 42 -6.17 -23.59 16.13
C ARG A 42 -4.72 -23.14 15.95
N ILE A 43 -4.47 -22.25 14.99
CA ILE A 43 -3.15 -21.61 14.83
C ILE A 43 -2.81 -20.78 16.08
N GLU A 44 -3.74 -19.95 16.56
CA GLU A 44 -3.56 -19.15 17.77
C GLU A 44 -3.39 -19.98 19.05
N ALA A 45 -3.91 -21.22 19.07
CA ALA A 45 -3.72 -22.17 20.15
C ALA A 45 -2.43 -23.01 20.02
N GLY A 46 -1.65 -22.84 18.95
CA GLY A 46 -0.47 -23.67 18.68
C GLY A 46 -0.78 -25.10 18.26
N GLU A 47 -2.06 -25.43 18.01
CA GLU A 47 -2.52 -26.75 17.58
C GLU A 47 -2.31 -26.99 16.07
N ARG A 48 -2.01 -25.94 15.32
CA ARG A 48 -1.79 -26.00 13.87
C ARG A 48 -0.73 -25.00 13.42
N GLU A 49 0.20 -25.47 12.61
CA GLU A 49 1.18 -24.62 11.94
C GLU A 49 0.59 -23.89 10.73
N MET A 50 1.22 -22.78 10.37
CA MET A 50 0.79 -21.90 9.29
C MET A 50 1.85 -21.90 8.20
N ASP A 51 1.46 -22.14 6.95
CA ASP A 51 2.37 -22.05 5.82
C ASP A 51 2.87 -20.61 5.60
N LEU A 52 4.02 -20.46 4.93
CA LEU A 52 4.68 -19.16 4.78
C LEU A 52 3.81 -18.11 4.06
N LEU A 53 2.97 -18.54 3.10
CA LEU A 53 2.07 -17.64 2.40
C LEU A 53 0.95 -17.16 3.32
N LEU A 54 0.27 -18.06 4.02
CA LEU A 54 -0.79 -17.73 4.96
C LEU A 54 -0.26 -16.83 6.08
N ALA A 55 0.94 -17.11 6.60
CA ALA A 55 1.62 -16.26 7.56
C ALA A 55 1.78 -14.85 7.03
N ALA A 56 2.32 -14.69 5.82
CA ALA A 56 2.55 -13.37 5.25
C ALA A 56 1.25 -12.57 5.12
N ARG A 57 0.16 -13.21 4.72
CA ARG A 57 -1.15 -12.55 4.55
C ARG A 57 -1.78 -12.16 5.89
N ILE A 58 -1.67 -13.00 6.92
CA ILE A 58 -2.17 -12.70 8.28
C ILE A 58 -1.40 -11.52 8.89
N PHE A 59 -0.06 -11.54 8.86
CA PHE A 59 0.74 -10.43 9.39
C PHE A 59 0.49 -9.13 8.63
N GLN A 60 0.37 -9.18 7.30
CA GLN A 60 0.00 -8.02 6.50
C GLN A 60 -1.34 -7.41 6.95
N ARG A 61 -2.37 -8.24 7.19
CA ARG A 61 -3.66 -7.75 7.69
C ARG A 61 -3.57 -7.10 9.07
N LEU A 62 -2.67 -7.59 9.93
CA LEU A 62 -2.37 -7.00 11.24
C LEU A 62 -1.49 -5.73 11.15
N GLY A 63 -1.09 -5.32 9.94
CA GLY A 63 -0.26 -4.13 9.73
C GLY A 63 1.23 -4.37 9.96
N TYR A 64 1.70 -5.61 9.80
CA TYR A 64 3.11 -5.99 9.95
C TYR A 64 3.62 -6.68 8.69
N SER A 65 4.90 -6.50 8.42
CA SER A 65 5.59 -7.26 7.39
C SER A 65 6.23 -8.49 8.01
N ILE A 66 6.20 -9.60 7.27
CA ILE A 66 6.66 -10.90 7.74
C ILE A 66 8.19 -10.97 7.89
N ASP A 67 8.92 -10.11 7.18
CA ASP A 67 10.38 -9.97 7.23
C ASP A 67 10.93 -9.55 8.61
N LYS A 68 10.07 -9.08 9.52
CA LYS A 68 10.42 -8.76 10.90
C LYS A 68 10.55 -9.99 11.81
N TYR A 69 10.24 -11.18 11.30
CA TYR A 69 10.28 -12.43 12.07
C TYR A 69 11.03 -13.51 11.31
N GLU A 70 11.66 -14.41 12.06
CA GLU A 70 12.29 -15.60 11.49
C GLU A 70 11.26 -16.71 11.33
N PHE A 71 11.07 -17.18 10.09
CA PHE A 71 10.21 -18.31 9.76
C PHE A 71 11.04 -19.48 9.25
N TYR A 72 10.82 -20.64 9.84
CA TYR A 72 11.30 -21.91 9.29
C TYR A 72 10.25 -22.42 8.32
N ALA A 73 10.64 -22.61 7.06
CA ALA A 73 9.77 -23.09 6.00
C ALA A 73 10.46 -24.23 5.24
N GLY A 74 9.66 -25.12 4.67
CA GLY A 74 10.18 -26.20 3.84
C GLY A 74 10.83 -25.68 2.55
N ALA A 75 11.69 -26.49 1.93
CA ALA A 75 12.36 -26.10 0.68
C ALA A 75 11.36 -25.72 -0.43
N GLU A 76 10.22 -26.42 -0.53
CA GLU A 76 9.16 -26.12 -1.50
C GLU A 76 8.45 -24.78 -1.21
N GLU A 77 8.20 -24.45 0.06
CA GLU A 77 7.57 -23.18 0.45
C GLU A 77 8.50 -21.99 0.18
N LEU A 78 9.78 -22.14 0.50
CA LEU A 78 10.80 -21.12 0.21
C LEU A 78 10.95 -20.91 -1.30
N GLU A 79 10.98 -21.99 -2.08
CA GLU A 79 11.03 -21.86 -3.54
C GLU A 79 9.80 -21.12 -4.09
N GLN A 80 8.60 -21.44 -3.57
CA GLN A 80 7.38 -20.75 -3.97
C GLN A 80 7.41 -19.26 -3.60
N TRP A 81 7.93 -18.94 -2.41
CA TRP A 81 8.12 -17.58 -1.94
C TRP A 81 9.07 -16.80 -2.84
N ASP A 82 10.24 -17.37 -3.15
CA ASP A 82 11.27 -16.74 -3.97
C ASP A 82 10.78 -16.46 -5.40
N GLN A 83 10.01 -17.38 -5.99
CA GLN A 83 9.37 -17.15 -7.30
C GLN A 83 8.42 -15.94 -7.26
N ARG A 84 7.66 -15.78 -6.17
CA ARG A 84 6.75 -14.64 -5.99
C ARG A 84 7.51 -13.32 -5.81
N GLN A 85 8.56 -13.32 -5.00
CA GLN A 85 9.43 -12.15 -4.83
C GLN A 85 10.11 -11.76 -6.16
N ASN A 86 10.57 -12.74 -6.93
CA ASN A 86 11.14 -12.52 -8.26
C ASN A 86 10.11 -11.92 -9.22
N MET A 87 8.87 -12.43 -9.26
CA MET A 87 7.80 -11.84 -10.08
C MET A 87 7.47 -10.40 -9.67
N GLN A 88 7.42 -10.09 -8.36
CA GLN A 88 7.24 -8.71 -7.89
C GLN A 88 8.40 -7.80 -8.32
N ARG A 89 9.65 -8.28 -8.22
CA ARG A 89 10.83 -7.54 -8.70
C ARG A 89 10.76 -7.28 -10.20
N LEU A 90 10.44 -8.30 -11.00
CA LEU A 90 10.31 -8.20 -12.46
C LEU A 90 9.23 -7.19 -12.87
N SER A 91 8.08 -7.24 -12.19
CA SER A 91 6.98 -6.27 -12.35
C SER A 91 7.45 -4.84 -12.09
N LEU A 92 8.13 -4.60 -10.95
CA LEU A 92 8.65 -3.26 -10.62
C LEU A 92 9.73 -2.77 -11.59
N ALA A 93 10.51 -3.68 -12.17
CA ALA A 93 11.54 -3.36 -13.15
C ALA A 93 11.00 -3.15 -14.58
N GLY A 94 9.72 -3.43 -14.83
CA GLY A 94 9.14 -3.39 -16.18
C GLY A 94 9.70 -4.48 -17.11
N GLU A 95 10.20 -5.58 -16.55
CA GLU A 95 10.78 -6.70 -17.29
C GLU A 95 9.67 -7.67 -17.77
N THR A 96 8.72 -7.17 -18.57
CA THR A 96 7.46 -7.85 -18.94
C THR A 96 7.69 -9.24 -19.56
N GLU A 97 8.64 -9.39 -20.48
CA GLU A 97 8.92 -10.69 -21.12
C GLU A 97 9.37 -11.76 -20.13
N TYR A 98 10.21 -11.38 -19.16
CA TYR A 98 10.68 -12.29 -18.11
C TYR A 98 9.57 -12.60 -17.12
N LEU A 99 8.72 -11.61 -16.80
CA LEU A 99 7.55 -11.79 -15.93
C LEU A 99 6.56 -12.79 -16.50
N VAL A 100 6.25 -12.71 -17.80
CA VAL A 100 5.36 -13.68 -18.49
C VAL A 100 5.92 -15.10 -18.37
N ARG A 101 7.21 -15.29 -18.67
CA ARG A 101 7.86 -16.61 -18.58
C ARG A 101 7.84 -17.16 -17.16
N GLU A 102 8.06 -16.29 -16.17
CA GLU A 102 8.05 -16.69 -14.77
C GLU A 102 6.65 -17.08 -14.29
N LEU A 103 5.63 -16.31 -14.65
CA LEU A 103 4.23 -16.62 -14.35
C LEU A 103 3.82 -17.97 -14.96
N ASP A 104 4.22 -18.26 -16.20
CA ASP A 104 3.93 -19.54 -16.85
C ASP A 104 4.61 -20.72 -16.15
N ARG A 105 5.88 -20.56 -15.75
CA ARG A 105 6.60 -21.57 -14.95
C ARG A 105 5.91 -21.80 -13.61
N TYR A 106 5.53 -20.73 -12.93
CA TYR A 106 4.84 -20.77 -11.64
C TYR A 106 3.49 -21.51 -11.77
N ARG A 107 2.67 -21.15 -12.77
CA ARG A 107 1.37 -21.81 -13.02
C ARG A 107 1.50 -23.30 -13.31
N LYS A 108 2.51 -23.71 -14.08
CA LYS A 108 2.76 -25.13 -14.39
C LYS A 108 3.18 -25.91 -13.15
N LYS A 109 4.08 -25.35 -12.33
CA LYS A 109 4.60 -26.02 -11.13
C LYS A 109 3.54 -26.15 -10.02
N TRP A 110 2.77 -25.09 -9.80
CA TRP A 110 1.84 -24.98 -8.66
C TRP A 110 0.36 -25.13 -9.04
N ALA A 111 0.06 -25.74 -10.20
CA ALA A 111 -1.30 -25.78 -10.77
C ALA A 111 -2.38 -26.25 -9.78
N LYS A 112 -2.12 -27.35 -9.05
CA LYS A 112 -3.07 -27.90 -8.07
C LYS A 112 -3.29 -26.97 -6.89
N GLN A 113 -2.22 -26.35 -6.39
CA GLN A 113 -2.28 -25.45 -5.25
C GLN A 113 -2.98 -24.14 -5.61
N ILE A 114 -2.78 -23.63 -6.83
CA ILE A 114 -3.49 -22.46 -7.36
C ILE A 114 -5.00 -22.73 -7.45
N GLU A 115 -5.39 -23.93 -7.89
CA GLU A 115 -6.80 -24.31 -7.98
C GLU A 115 -7.46 -24.37 -6.60
N GLN A 116 -6.75 -24.84 -5.57
CA GLN A 116 -7.31 -25.12 -4.24
C GLN A 116 -7.14 -23.98 -3.24
N ASN A 117 -6.20 -23.06 -3.44
CA ASN A 117 -5.84 -22.02 -2.47
C ASN A 117 -6.16 -20.60 -3.02
N PRO A 118 -7.09 -19.86 -2.38
CA PRO A 118 -7.46 -18.50 -2.78
C PRO A 118 -6.28 -17.51 -2.81
N ILE A 119 -5.34 -17.61 -1.87
CA ILE A 119 -4.13 -16.75 -1.81
C ILE A 119 -3.27 -16.98 -3.05
N GLN A 120 -3.23 -18.23 -3.54
CA GLN A 120 -2.44 -18.56 -4.70
C GLN A 120 -3.07 -18.08 -5.99
N ARG A 121 -4.38 -18.30 -6.15
CA ARG A 121 -5.16 -17.81 -7.29
C ARG A 121 -5.14 -16.28 -7.39
N GLN A 122 -5.36 -15.59 -6.28
CA GLN A 122 -5.26 -14.13 -6.20
C GLN A 122 -3.94 -13.61 -6.74
N PHE A 123 -2.83 -14.23 -6.35
CA PHE A 123 -1.52 -13.76 -6.78
C PHE A 123 -1.29 -13.96 -8.28
N THR A 124 -1.67 -15.12 -8.85
CA THR A 124 -1.49 -15.35 -10.29
C THR A 124 -2.35 -14.42 -11.13
N ASP A 125 -3.55 -14.10 -10.66
CA ASP A 125 -4.48 -13.22 -11.38
C ASP A 125 -4.08 -11.75 -11.22
N TYR A 126 -3.52 -11.38 -10.06
CA TYR A 126 -2.87 -10.08 -9.89
C TYR A 126 -1.73 -9.89 -10.90
N ILE A 127 -0.76 -10.81 -10.97
CA ILE A 127 0.36 -10.68 -11.92
C ILE A 127 -0.14 -10.62 -13.37
N GLN A 128 -1.15 -11.42 -13.71
CA GLN A 128 -1.78 -11.35 -15.02
C GLN A 128 -2.48 -10.01 -15.26
N GLY A 129 -3.11 -9.43 -14.23
CA GLY A 129 -3.71 -8.10 -14.27
C GLY A 129 -2.68 -7.01 -14.53
N ILE A 130 -1.49 -7.09 -13.90
CA ILE A 130 -0.37 -6.19 -14.20
C ILE A 130 0.02 -6.29 -15.67
N LEU A 131 0.20 -7.50 -16.20
CA LEU A 131 0.54 -7.69 -17.62
C LEU A 131 -0.50 -7.07 -18.55
N LEU A 132 -1.80 -7.17 -18.22
CA LEU A 132 -2.87 -6.52 -18.97
C LEU A 132 -2.82 -4.99 -18.90
N LEU A 133 -2.39 -4.42 -17.75
CA LEU A 133 -2.14 -2.98 -17.62
C LEU A 133 -0.99 -2.52 -18.51
N ASP A 134 0.11 -3.27 -18.55
CA ASP A 134 1.26 -3.00 -19.43
C ASP A 134 0.85 -3.04 -20.91
N GLU A 135 -0.04 -3.97 -21.28
CA GLU A 135 -0.65 -4.09 -22.61
C GLU A 135 -1.71 -3.01 -22.90
N LYS A 136 -2.01 -2.11 -21.95
CA LYS A 136 -3.06 -1.08 -22.03
C LYS A 136 -4.48 -1.64 -22.20
N ARG A 137 -4.70 -2.90 -21.81
CA ARG A 137 -6.02 -3.57 -21.84
C ARG A 137 -6.77 -3.30 -20.54
N PHE A 138 -7.02 -2.03 -20.26
CA PHE A 138 -7.48 -1.55 -18.95
C PHE A 138 -8.79 -2.18 -18.49
N SER A 139 -9.76 -2.39 -19.40
CA SER A 139 -11.03 -3.02 -19.05
C SER A 139 -10.87 -4.49 -18.62
N GLU A 140 -9.97 -5.23 -19.26
CA GLU A 140 -9.71 -6.62 -18.91
C GLU A 140 -8.89 -6.71 -17.62
N ALA A 141 -7.91 -5.80 -17.46
CA ALA A 141 -7.15 -5.65 -16.24
C ALA A 141 -8.07 -5.34 -15.04
N ALA A 142 -8.97 -4.37 -15.16
CA ALA A 142 -9.90 -3.99 -14.11
C ALA A 142 -10.75 -5.18 -13.67
N LYS A 143 -11.37 -5.89 -14.63
CA LYS A 143 -12.18 -7.08 -14.34
C LYS A 143 -11.38 -8.17 -13.63
N LEU A 144 -10.16 -8.45 -14.08
CA LEU A 144 -9.31 -9.47 -13.48
C LEU A 144 -8.82 -9.07 -12.08
N LEU A 145 -8.51 -7.79 -11.87
CA LEU A 145 -8.10 -7.25 -10.57
C LEU A 145 -9.26 -7.28 -9.57
N GLU A 146 -10.48 -6.90 -9.98
CA GLU A 146 -11.72 -7.06 -9.20
C GLU A 146 -11.94 -8.51 -8.79
N GLU A 147 -11.79 -9.45 -9.73
CA GLU A 147 -11.91 -10.88 -9.44
C GLU A 147 -10.82 -11.34 -8.44
N SER A 148 -9.57 -10.93 -8.65
CA SER A 148 -8.44 -11.35 -7.83
C SER A 148 -8.55 -10.89 -6.37
N VAL A 149 -9.05 -9.67 -6.11
CA VAL A 149 -9.26 -9.19 -4.74
C VAL A 149 -10.44 -9.92 -4.08
N SER A 150 -11.46 -10.28 -4.85
CA SER A 150 -12.66 -10.96 -4.34
C SER A 150 -12.37 -12.34 -3.73
N TYR A 151 -11.27 -13.00 -4.13
CA TYR A 151 -10.87 -14.29 -3.59
C TYR A 151 -10.51 -14.24 -2.10
N THR A 152 -9.96 -13.12 -1.60
CA THR A 152 -9.60 -12.98 -0.19
C THR A 152 -10.45 -11.96 0.54
N VAL A 153 -11.05 -11.00 -0.17
CA VAL A 153 -11.88 -9.95 0.39
C VAL A 153 -13.11 -9.73 -0.50
N PRO A 154 -14.09 -10.65 -0.44
CA PRO A 154 -15.33 -10.49 -1.20
C PRO A 154 -16.08 -9.25 -0.69
N ASP A 155 -16.76 -8.55 -1.60
CA ASP A 155 -17.59 -7.37 -1.30
C ASP A 155 -16.85 -6.24 -0.55
N TRP A 156 -15.55 -6.05 -0.81
CA TRP A 156 -14.73 -5.03 -0.14
C TRP A 156 -15.32 -3.61 -0.21
N GLU A 157 -16.10 -3.30 -1.25
CA GLU A 157 -16.80 -2.01 -1.42
C GLU A 157 -17.99 -1.80 -0.47
N LYS A 158 -18.69 -2.88 -0.08
CA LYS A 158 -19.97 -2.79 0.63
C LYS A 158 -19.82 -2.63 2.15
N GLU A 159 -18.65 -2.95 2.69
CA GLU A 159 -18.45 -3.10 4.14
C GLU A 159 -17.93 -1.86 4.87
N GLY A 160 -17.98 -0.69 4.24
CA GLY A 160 -17.96 0.59 4.95
C GLY A 160 -16.73 0.87 5.82
N GLY A 161 -15.65 0.10 5.70
CA GLY A 161 -14.37 0.31 6.41
C GLY A 161 -14.05 -0.67 7.54
N GLN A 162 -14.90 -1.66 7.83
CA GLN A 162 -14.60 -2.72 8.82
C GLN A 162 -13.78 -3.89 8.24
N VAL A 163 -13.41 -3.80 6.97
CA VAL A 163 -12.65 -4.82 6.25
C VAL A 163 -11.18 -4.71 6.61
N VAL A 164 -10.57 -5.82 7.04
CA VAL A 164 -9.13 -5.89 7.28
C VAL A 164 -8.44 -6.36 6.01
N ILE A 165 -7.64 -5.50 5.39
CA ILE A 165 -6.88 -5.82 4.17
C ILE A 165 -5.37 -5.75 4.41
N GLY A 166 -4.61 -6.61 3.73
CA GLY A 166 -3.15 -6.65 3.81
C GLY A 166 -2.48 -5.97 2.61
N GLY A 167 -1.14 -6.03 2.57
CA GLY A 167 -0.33 -5.46 1.50
C GLY A 167 -0.75 -5.90 0.10
N MET A 168 -1.03 -7.20 -0.10
CA MET A 168 -1.48 -7.70 -1.41
C MET A 168 -2.78 -7.05 -1.89
N GLU A 169 -3.79 -6.92 -1.02
CA GLU A 169 -5.04 -6.27 -1.40
C GLU A 169 -4.84 -4.77 -1.63
N ILE A 170 -3.97 -4.11 -0.86
CA ILE A 170 -3.61 -2.71 -1.10
C ILE A 170 -2.99 -2.55 -2.49
N GLU A 171 -2.09 -3.45 -2.89
CA GLU A 171 -1.47 -3.45 -4.22
C GLU A 171 -2.50 -3.68 -5.33
N ILE A 172 -3.33 -4.72 -5.22
CA ILE A 172 -4.37 -5.04 -6.23
C ILE A 172 -5.31 -3.85 -6.41
N LEU A 173 -5.80 -3.27 -5.30
CA LEU A 173 -6.71 -2.14 -5.34
C LEU A 173 -6.04 -0.86 -5.86
N ASP A 174 -4.77 -0.59 -5.52
CA ASP A 174 -4.02 0.54 -6.10
C ASP A 174 -3.97 0.44 -7.62
N ARG A 175 -3.73 -0.77 -8.15
CA ARG A 175 -3.70 -1.06 -9.59
C ARG A 175 -5.07 -1.02 -10.24
N LEU A 176 -6.12 -1.45 -9.52
CA LEU A 176 -7.50 -1.32 -9.98
C LEU A 176 -7.90 0.16 -10.12
N GLY A 177 -7.49 1.00 -9.15
CA GLY A 177 -7.65 2.45 -9.24
C GLY A 177 -6.98 3.02 -10.49
N ASP A 178 -5.73 2.62 -10.78
CA ASP A 178 -5.02 3.02 -12.00
C ASP A 178 -5.80 2.59 -13.26
N ALA A 179 -6.34 1.37 -13.29
CA ALA A 179 -7.14 0.86 -14.41
C ALA A 179 -8.40 1.70 -14.66
N TYR A 180 -9.16 2.01 -13.60
CA TYR A 180 -10.37 2.84 -13.71
C TYR A 180 -10.06 4.25 -14.21
N GLU A 181 -9.00 4.87 -13.70
CA GLU A 181 -8.57 6.21 -14.12
C GLU A 181 -8.22 6.22 -15.63
N GLN A 182 -7.49 5.21 -16.12
CA GLN A 182 -7.17 5.07 -17.54
C GLN A 182 -8.40 4.82 -18.43
N MET A 183 -9.48 4.25 -17.87
CA MET A 183 -10.77 4.09 -18.54
C MET A 183 -11.65 5.35 -18.48
N GLY A 184 -11.22 6.41 -17.80
CA GLY A 184 -12.01 7.61 -17.55
C GLY A 184 -13.08 7.44 -16.46
N ALA A 185 -13.07 6.31 -15.73
CA ALA A 185 -14.00 6.02 -14.63
C ALA A 185 -13.50 6.66 -13.32
N LEU A 186 -13.29 7.98 -13.33
CA LEU A 186 -12.66 8.73 -12.21
C LEU A 186 -13.37 8.50 -10.88
N ALA A 187 -14.70 8.49 -10.85
CA ALA A 187 -15.47 8.25 -9.63
C ALA A 187 -15.20 6.85 -9.03
N ALA A 188 -15.00 5.82 -9.87
CA ALA A 188 -14.66 4.48 -9.40
C ALA A 188 -13.23 4.44 -8.84
N GLY A 189 -12.27 5.04 -9.54
CA GLY A 189 -10.90 5.21 -9.06
C GLY A 189 -10.86 5.91 -7.70
N SER A 190 -11.51 7.07 -7.59
CA SER A 190 -11.61 7.84 -6.34
C SER A 190 -12.17 7.04 -5.17
N ARG A 191 -13.22 6.24 -5.38
CA ARG A 191 -13.77 5.36 -4.32
C ARG A 191 -12.74 4.34 -3.83
N VAL A 192 -11.95 3.75 -4.73
CA VAL A 192 -10.87 2.82 -4.37
C VAL A 192 -9.80 3.55 -3.54
N ARG A 193 -9.38 4.75 -3.96
CA ARG A 193 -8.37 5.56 -3.24
C ARG A 193 -8.84 5.96 -1.84
N GLU A 194 -10.09 6.40 -1.71
CA GLU A 194 -10.69 6.76 -0.42
C GLU A 194 -10.75 5.53 0.51
N PHE A 195 -11.14 4.37 -0.02
CA PHE A 195 -11.15 3.13 0.74
C PHE A 195 -9.74 2.78 1.26
N LEU A 196 -8.72 2.84 0.40
CA LEU A 196 -7.34 2.51 0.75
C LEU A 196 -6.75 3.47 1.77
N THR A 197 -6.91 4.78 1.57
CA THR A 197 -6.41 5.80 2.51
C THR A 197 -7.00 5.61 3.89
N ARG A 198 -8.34 5.46 3.99
CA ARG A 198 -9.03 5.20 5.25
C ARG A 198 -8.56 3.89 5.89
N ASN A 199 -8.35 2.83 5.10
CA ASN A 199 -7.89 1.57 5.64
C ASN A 199 -6.47 1.69 6.19
N ILE A 200 -5.54 2.31 5.43
CA ILE A 200 -4.14 2.50 5.84
C ILE A 200 -4.03 3.37 7.09
N SER A 201 -4.83 4.43 7.21
CA SER A 201 -4.81 5.36 8.33
C SER A 201 -5.51 4.86 9.61
N THR A 202 -5.86 3.57 9.71
CA THR A 202 -6.54 2.99 10.89
C THR A 202 -5.63 2.94 12.12
N SER A 203 -4.32 2.81 11.95
CA SER A 203 -3.35 2.88 13.05
C SER A 203 -2.01 3.42 12.57
N ARG A 204 -1.26 4.07 13.48
CA ARG A 204 0.09 4.59 13.17
C ARG A 204 1.04 3.49 12.74
N GLN A 205 0.97 2.31 13.36
CA GLN A 205 1.78 1.15 12.97
C GLN A 205 1.51 0.72 11.53
N ARG A 206 0.24 0.69 11.13
CA ARG A 206 -0.16 0.31 9.79
C ARG A 206 0.25 1.37 8.75
N MET A 207 0.15 2.66 9.10
CA MET A 207 0.67 3.74 8.27
C MET A 207 2.19 3.63 8.05
N LYS A 208 2.97 3.26 9.08
CA LYS A 208 4.41 2.99 8.94
C LYS A 208 4.68 1.83 7.99
N THR A 209 4.01 0.70 8.19
CA THR A 209 4.18 -0.50 7.36
C THR A 209 3.82 -0.26 5.90
N TYR A 210 2.78 0.54 5.63
CA TYR A 210 2.30 0.83 4.28
C TYR A 210 2.59 2.27 3.83
N LEU A 211 3.65 2.88 4.37
CA LEU A 211 3.96 4.30 4.14
C LEU A 211 4.17 4.62 2.66
N ARG A 212 4.87 3.75 1.93
CA ARG A 212 5.12 3.89 0.48
C ARG A 212 3.81 3.84 -0.33
N PRO A 213 2.97 2.79 -0.21
CA PRO A 213 1.64 2.79 -0.81
C PRO A 213 0.80 4.01 -0.42
N TYR A 214 0.79 4.39 0.86
CA TYR A 214 -0.03 5.50 1.36
C TYR A 214 0.33 6.83 0.68
N ALA A 215 1.62 7.15 0.63
CA ALA A 215 2.12 8.33 -0.07
C ALA A 215 1.81 8.31 -1.57
N GLY A 216 1.98 7.15 -2.23
CA GLY A 216 1.68 7.00 -3.65
C GLY A 216 0.20 7.24 -3.96
N ILE A 217 -0.69 6.64 -3.16
CA ILE A 217 -2.15 6.79 -3.28
C ILE A 217 -2.56 8.24 -3.03
N LEU A 218 -2.02 8.88 -1.99
CA LEU A 218 -2.33 10.28 -1.69
C LEU A 218 -1.94 11.21 -2.84
N CYS A 219 -0.76 11.01 -3.45
CA CYS A 219 -0.33 11.82 -4.59
C CYS A 219 -1.24 11.63 -5.82
N LYS A 220 -1.68 10.40 -6.10
CA LYS A 220 -2.60 10.11 -7.21
C LYS A 220 -4.01 10.68 -6.99
N TYR A 221 -4.46 10.71 -5.73
CA TYR A 221 -5.80 11.14 -5.33
C TYR A 221 -5.85 12.62 -4.86
N ALA A 222 -4.75 13.35 -4.98
CA ALA A 222 -4.54 14.66 -4.38
C ALA A 222 -5.59 15.71 -4.80
N ASP A 223 -5.87 15.81 -6.10
CA ASP A 223 -6.79 16.80 -6.65
C ASP A 223 -8.21 16.56 -6.18
N GLN A 224 -8.68 15.32 -6.27
CA GLN A 224 -10.00 14.93 -5.77
C GLN A 224 -10.13 15.14 -4.26
N LEU A 225 -9.07 14.82 -3.50
CA LEU A 225 -9.08 15.01 -2.04
C LEU A 225 -9.18 16.49 -1.66
N LEU A 226 -8.50 17.38 -2.39
CA LEU A 226 -8.62 18.83 -2.23
C LEU A 226 -10.04 19.31 -2.50
N GLU A 227 -10.66 18.84 -3.59
CA GLU A 227 -12.03 19.20 -3.96
C GLU A 227 -13.07 18.67 -2.95
N GLU A 228 -12.96 17.42 -2.53
CA GLU A 228 -13.97 16.75 -1.69
C GLU A 228 -13.81 17.00 -0.19
N LYS A 229 -12.57 17.09 0.30
CA LYS A 229 -12.27 17.19 1.75
C LYS A 229 -11.73 18.56 2.15
N GLY A 230 -11.30 19.39 1.20
CA GLY A 230 -10.73 20.72 1.43
C GLY A 230 -9.26 20.70 1.86
N ALA A 231 -8.59 21.82 1.64
CA ALA A 231 -7.16 21.98 1.87
C ALA A 231 -6.70 21.65 3.29
N GLY A 232 -7.48 22.02 4.32
CA GLY A 232 -7.11 21.76 5.71
C GLY A 232 -7.06 20.27 6.08
N ARG A 233 -7.95 19.43 5.52
CA ARG A 233 -7.91 17.98 5.75
C ARG A 233 -6.76 17.34 4.99
N THR A 234 -6.59 17.71 3.72
CA THR A 234 -5.50 17.21 2.88
C THR A 234 -4.14 17.56 3.47
N LEU A 235 -3.95 18.79 3.95
CA LEU A 235 -2.71 19.23 4.59
C LEU A 235 -2.34 18.34 5.78
N ARG A 236 -3.30 18.00 6.66
CA ARG A 236 -3.04 17.11 7.80
C ARG A 236 -2.56 15.73 7.38
N SER A 237 -3.19 15.14 6.36
CA SER A 237 -2.76 13.83 5.83
C SER A 237 -1.36 13.89 5.23
N VAL A 238 -1.02 14.97 4.51
CA VAL A 238 0.32 15.18 3.96
C VAL A 238 1.36 15.36 5.06
N ASP A 239 1.08 16.20 6.05
CA ASP A 239 1.98 16.45 7.17
C ASP A 239 2.24 15.17 7.99
N GLU A 240 1.21 14.36 8.23
CA GLU A 240 1.36 13.07 8.92
C GLU A 240 2.26 12.10 8.14
N ILE A 241 2.09 12.00 6.81
CA ILE A 241 2.96 11.18 5.97
C ILE A 241 4.40 11.70 6.00
N LEU A 242 4.62 13.01 5.89
CA LEU A 242 5.96 13.61 5.90
C LEU A 242 6.66 13.40 7.25
N GLU A 243 5.92 13.51 8.36
CA GLU A 243 6.42 13.19 9.71
C GLU A 243 6.88 11.73 9.78
N LEU A 244 6.02 10.79 9.36
CA LEU A 244 6.35 9.36 9.32
C LEU A 244 7.54 9.07 8.40
N MET A 245 7.65 9.74 7.25
CA MET A 245 8.78 9.60 6.34
C MET A 245 10.10 10.06 6.96
N SER A 246 10.07 11.12 7.77
CA SER A 246 11.24 11.58 8.52
C SER A 246 11.67 10.55 9.57
N GLU A 247 10.72 9.93 10.28
CA GLU A 247 11.02 8.87 11.26
C GLU A 247 11.62 7.62 10.61
N GLU A 248 11.03 7.17 9.49
CA GLU A 248 11.44 5.98 8.75
C GLU A 248 12.60 6.24 7.78
N LYS A 249 13.13 7.47 7.75
CA LYS A 249 14.27 7.92 6.93
C LYS A 249 14.13 7.57 5.44
N THR A 250 12.93 7.79 4.90
CA THR A 250 12.59 7.51 3.50
C THR A 250 12.17 8.77 2.78
N ILE A 251 12.58 8.89 1.51
CA ILE A 251 12.33 10.09 0.67
C ILE A 251 11.39 9.80 -0.52
N TYR A 252 10.69 8.67 -0.51
CA TYR A 252 9.81 8.26 -1.60
C TYR A 252 8.68 9.28 -1.83
N ARG A 253 8.52 9.77 -3.08
CA ARG A 253 7.49 10.77 -3.49
C ARG A 253 7.55 12.12 -2.75
N TRP A 254 8.68 12.46 -2.11
CA TRP A 254 8.84 13.76 -1.45
C TRP A 254 8.55 14.97 -2.34
N PRO A 255 8.98 15.01 -3.62
CA PRO A 255 8.65 16.14 -4.49
C PRO A 255 7.15 16.36 -4.63
N GLU A 256 6.41 15.31 -4.96
CA GLU A 256 4.95 15.35 -5.13
C GLU A 256 4.21 15.69 -3.83
N LEU A 257 4.67 15.16 -2.68
CA LEU A 257 4.07 15.47 -1.38
C LEU A 257 4.31 16.91 -0.94
N LEU A 258 5.52 17.45 -1.15
CA LEU A 258 5.84 18.83 -0.80
C LEU A 258 5.14 19.84 -1.73
N GLU A 259 4.95 19.49 -3.00
CA GLU A 259 4.08 20.24 -3.91
C GLU A 259 2.65 20.27 -3.40
N LEU A 260 2.08 19.11 -3.06
CA LEU A 260 0.72 19.01 -2.53
C LEU A 260 0.56 19.83 -1.24
N ARG A 261 1.55 19.75 -0.34
CA ARG A 261 1.58 20.56 0.89
C ARG A 261 1.52 22.06 0.58
N ALA A 262 2.30 22.53 -0.40
CA ALA A 262 2.33 23.94 -0.79
C ALA A 262 1.00 24.38 -1.39
N ARG A 263 0.40 23.57 -2.28
CA ARG A 263 -0.93 23.79 -2.85
C ARG A 263 -2.02 23.91 -1.78
N CYS A 264 -2.00 23.04 -0.76
CA CYS A 264 -2.93 23.12 0.37
C CYS A 264 -2.80 24.45 1.13
N LEU A 265 -1.57 24.83 1.49
CA LEU A 265 -1.30 26.07 2.23
C LEU A 265 -1.71 27.31 1.44
N GLU A 266 -1.48 27.30 0.13
CA GLU A 266 -1.88 28.36 -0.77
C GLU A 266 -3.40 28.53 -0.83
N GLN A 267 -4.15 27.43 -0.90
CA GLN A 267 -5.61 27.50 -0.83
C GLN A 267 -6.08 28.06 0.52
N LEU A 268 -5.49 27.63 1.64
CA LEU A 268 -5.79 28.16 2.97
C LEU A 268 -5.46 29.65 3.11
N TYR A 269 -4.39 30.12 2.46
CA TYR A 269 -4.06 31.55 2.36
C TYR A 269 -5.11 32.33 1.57
N ARG A 270 -5.59 31.81 0.44
CA ARG A 270 -6.71 32.41 -0.32
C ARG A 270 -8.00 32.47 0.50
N GLU A 271 -8.20 31.52 1.41
CA GLU A 271 -9.31 31.47 2.38
C GLU A 271 -9.08 32.39 3.60
N GLY A 272 -7.90 33.03 3.73
CA GLY A 272 -7.57 33.95 4.83
C GLY A 272 -7.19 33.27 6.14
N THR A 273 -6.83 31.99 6.10
CA THR A 273 -6.54 31.17 7.29
C THR A 273 -5.06 30.83 7.46
N GLU A 274 -4.20 31.29 6.56
CA GLU A 274 -2.76 31.04 6.58
C GLU A 274 -1.97 32.28 6.14
N GLU A 275 -0.67 32.34 6.45
CA GLU A 275 0.18 33.49 6.14
C GLU A 275 0.95 33.32 4.82
N LYS A 276 1.16 34.43 4.10
CA LYS A 276 1.90 34.46 2.84
C LYS A 276 3.31 33.86 2.95
N GLU A 277 4.00 34.12 4.07
CA GLU A 277 5.36 33.62 4.31
C GLU A 277 5.39 32.09 4.48
N THR A 278 4.37 31.50 5.15
CA THR A 278 4.26 30.04 5.27
C THR A 278 4.11 29.38 3.90
N VAL A 279 3.27 29.96 3.03
CA VAL A 279 3.04 29.48 1.67
C VAL A 279 4.33 29.55 0.85
N LEU A 280 5.01 30.70 0.88
CA LEU A 280 6.29 30.89 0.18
C LEU A 280 7.35 29.90 0.65
N GLY A 281 7.45 29.67 1.97
CA GLY A 281 8.35 28.67 2.54
C GLY A 281 8.05 27.24 2.07
N ALA A 282 6.78 26.88 1.89
CA ALA A 282 6.38 25.58 1.38
C ALA A 282 6.72 25.40 -0.10
N TRP A 283 6.44 26.40 -0.94
CA TRP A 283 6.79 26.36 -2.36
C TRP A 283 8.31 26.35 -2.60
N ARG A 284 9.09 27.07 -1.80
CA ARG A 284 10.57 27.00 -1.85
C ARG A 284 11.06 25.58 -1.56
N LYS A 285 10.51 24.91 -0.55
CA LYS A 285 10.84 23.49 -0.26
C LYS A 285 10.48 22.59 -1.44
N ALA A 286 9.31 22.78 -2.05
CA ALA A 286 8.89 22.05 -3.25
C ALA A 286 9.89 22.25 -4.40
N TYR A 287 10.25 23.51 -4.72
CA TYR A 287 11.26 23.81 -5.75
C TYR A 287 12.59 23.08 -5.52
N TYR A 288 13.19 23.21 -4.33
CA TYR A 288 14.49 22.61 -4.06
C TYR A 288 14.45 21.08 -4.07
N ILE A 289 13.35 20.46 -3.62
CA ILE A 289 13.24 19.00 -3.66
C ILE A 289 13.08 18.48 -5.09
N PHE A 290 12.35 19.18 -5.97
CA PHE A 290 12.27 18.80 -7.39
C PHE A 290 13.65 18.90 -8.06
N ARG A 291 14.45 19.93 -7.72
CA ARG A 291 15.83 20.03 -8.18
C ARG A 291 16.72 18.90 -7.67
N LEU A 292 16.63 18.54 -6.39
CA LEU A 292 17.39 17.45 -5.81
C LEU A 292 17.10 16.10 -6.49
N PHE A 293 15.85 15.90 -6.92
CA PHE A 293 15.40 14.70 -7.64
C PHE A 293 15.59 14.81 -9.17
N GLU A 294 16.31 15.82 -9.65
CA GLU A 294 16.60 16.06 -11.08
C GLU A 294 15.33 16.20 -11.95
N LYS A 295 14.21 16.60 -11.34
CA LYS A 295 12.93 16.87 -12.02
C LYS A 295 12.88 18.32 -12.49
N TRP A 296 13.85 18.71 -13.33
CA TRP A 296 14.13 20.09 -13.73
C TRP A 296 12.91 20.82 -14.27
N LYS A 297 12.15 20.21 -15.18
CA LYS A 297 10.96 20.83 -15.77
C LYS A 297 9.99 21.34 -14.70
N LYS A 298 9.71 20.51 -13.68
CA LYS A 298 8.77 20.86 -12.62
C LYS A 298 9.35 21.90 -11.66
N ALA A 299 10.66 21.84 -11.41
CA ALA A 299 11.35 22.87 -10.65
C ALA A 299 11.26 24.24 -11.33
N GLU A 300 11.47 24.31 -12.65
CA GLU A 300 11.35 25.57 -13.41
C GLU A 300 9.92 26.09 -13.43
N GLU A 301 8.91 25.22 -13.57
CA GLU A 301 7.49 25.61 -13.45
C GLU A 301 7.21 26.29 -12.09
N ILE A 302 7.74 25.73 -11.00
CA ILE A 302 7.59 26.31 -9.65
C ILE A 302 8.39 27.62 -9.52
N HIS A 303 9.59 27.69 -10.10
CA HIS A 303 10.40 28.91 -10.08
C HIS A 303 9.68 30.07 -10.76
N SER A 304 9.21 29.88 -12.00
CA SER A 304 8.46 30.92 -12.72
C SER A 304 7.21 31.34 -11.95
N TYR A 305 6.47 30.39 -11.37
CA TYR A 305 5.32 30.69 -10.52
C TYR A 305 5.68 31.57 -9.31
N LEU A 306 6.78 31.26 -8.61
CA LEU A 306 7.23 32.02 -7.45
C LEU A 306 7.78 33.40 -7.82
N GLU A 307 8.43 33.54 -8.97
CA GLU A 307 8.90 34.81 -9.49
C GLU A 307 7.71 35.75 -9.82
N GLU A 308 6.69 35.23 -10.49
CA GLU A 308 5.51 36.01 -10.90
C GLU A 308 4.62 36.40 -9.71
N GLU A 309 4.26 35.45 -8.84
CA GLU A 309 3.26 35.67 -7.78
C GLU A 309 3.86 36.18 -6.45
N TYR A 310 5.12 35.85 -6.19
CA TYR A 310 5.79 36.14 -4.91
C TYR A 310 7.00 37.04 -5.05
N GLN A 311 7.37 37.47 -6.27
CA GLN A 311 8.58 38.26 -6.53
C GLN A 311 9.82 37.62 -5.92
N TRP A 312 9.86 36.29 -5.94
CA TRP A 312 10.95 35.54 -5.34
C TRP A 312 12.11 35.43 -6.30
N GLU A 313 13.25 36.02 -5.93
CA GLU A 313 14.52 35.78 -6.61
C GLU A 313 15.22 34.59 -5.95
N CYS A 314 15.51 33.55 -6.75
CA CYS A 314 16.28 32.40 -6.28
C CYS A 314 17.71 32.84 -5.95
N ILE A 315 18.15 32.63 -4.70
CA ILE A 315 19.56 32.79 -4.34
C ILE A 315 20.29 31.58 -4.94
N ILE A 316 21.07 31.83 -5.99
CA ILE A 316 21.83 30.81 -6.74
C ILE A 316 23.00 30.28 -5.91
#